data_AF-A0A1Z3CLN0-F1
#
_entry.id   AF-A0A1Z3CLN0-F1
#
_cell.length_a   1.000
_cell.length_b   1.000
_cell.length_c   1.000
_cell.angle_alpha   90.00
_cell.angle_beta   90.00
_cell.angle_gamma   90.00
#
_symmetry.space_group_name_H-M   'P 1'
#
loop_
_entity.id
_entity.type
_entity.pdbx_description
1 polymer ?
#
loop_
_entity_poly.entity_id
_entity_poly.type
_entity_poly.pdbx_seq_one_letter_code
_entity_poly.pdbx_strand_id
1 'polypeptide(L)'
;MLFSNFGKKNYFVEEDFIELRDSVKNLIDAIEKYKDMRKDSDGYIMELKEFLKEVNLVLEEKNLTKKELTNLHSLSESYFDSRIDNSIYSYYVYDKNNLEKTHQANDEIGIAKKKFGEILYKITEKVMYHMI
;
A
#
# COMPACT_ATOMS: atom_id res chain seq x y z
N MET A 1 -32.49 2.66 -2.75
CA MET A 1 -31.01 2.78 -2.79
C MET A 1 -30.67 4.25 -2.64
N LEU A 2 -30.21 4.66 -1.46
CA LEU A 2 -29.92 6.07 -1.15
C LEU A 2 -28.49 6.17 -0.62
N PHE A 3 -27.54 6.38 -1.53
CA PHE A 3 -26.22 6.95 -1.21
C PHE A 3 -26.22 8.43 -1.57
N SER A 4 -27.29 9.13 -1.19
CA SER A 4 -27.54 10.51 -1.60
C SER A 4 -27.64 11.37 -0.35
N ASN A 5 -26.50 11.68 0.28
CA ASN A 5 -26.26 12.90 1.07
C ASN A 5 -24.85 12.95 1.70
N PHE A 6 -23.78 12.72 0.93
CA PHE A 6 -22.44 13.24 1.28
C PHE A 6 -22.33 14.72 0.88
N GLY A 7 -23.22 15.55 1.43
CA GLY A 7 -23.20 16.98 1.25
C GLY A 7 -22.18 17.62 2.19
N LYS A 8 -20.90 17.68 1.75
CA LYS A 8 -19.93 18.79 1.93
C LYS A 8 -18.47 18.27 2.01
N LYS A 9 -17.78 18.42 0.88
CA LYS A 9 -16.32 18.33 0.64
C LYS A 9 -15.70 16.92 0.58
N ASN A 10 -15.63 16.39 -0.65
CA ASN A 10 -14.73 15.32 -1.12
C ASN A 10 -13.22 15.59 -0.90
N TYR A 11 -12.83 16.66 -0.22
CA TYR A 11 -11.43 17.02 0.02
C TYR A 11 -10.69 16.00 0.90
N PHE A 12 -11.42 15.27 1.75
CA PHE A 12 -10.81 14.37 2.73
C PHE A 12 -10.20 13.10 2.11
N VAL A 13 -10.66 12.68 0.94
CA VAL A 13 -10.22 11.45 0.27
C VAL A 13 -9.12 11.74 -0.73
N GLU A 14 -9.20 12.86 -1.48
CA GLU A 14 -8.32 13.07 -2.64
C GLU A 14 -6.84 13.25 -2.25
N GLU A 15 -6.52 14.10 -1.27
CA GLU A 15 -5.13 14.30 -0.82
C GLU A 15 -4.54 13.03 -0.19
N ASP A 16 -5.31 12.36 0.68
CA ASP A 16 -4.87 11.13 1.32
C ASP A 16 -4.64 10.01 0.30
N PHE A 17 -5.51 9.86 -0.71
CA PHE A 17 -5.33 8.86 -1.77
C PHE A 17 -4.18 9.21 -2.73
N ILE A 18 -3.88 10.49 -2.93
CA ILE A 18 -2.66 10.92 -3.63
C ILE A 18 -1.42 10.51 -2.83
N GLU A 19 -1.39 10.76 -1.52
CA GLU A 19 -0.32 10.30 -0.62
C GLU A 19 -0.17 8.77 -0.69
N LEU A 20 -1.29 8.04 -0.68
CA LEU A 20 -1.31 6.59 -0.78
C LEU A 20 -0.72 6.12 -2.11
N ARG A 21 -1.21 6.66 -3.24
CA ARG A 21 -0.71 6.36 -4.59
C ARG A 21 0.80 6.56 -4.68
N ASP A 22 1.29 7.69 -4.20
CA ASP A 22 2.70 8.04 -4.29
C ASP A 22 3.56 7.16 -3.36
N SER A 23 3.03 6.77 -2.20
CA SER A 23 3.70 5.81 -1.31
C SER A 23 3.80 4.41 -1.89
N VAL A 24 2.77 3.93 -2.60
CA VAL A 24 2.80 2.64 -3.32
C VAL A 24 3.87 2.66 -4.41
N LYS A 25 3.92 3.73 -5.21
CA LYS A 25 4.94 3.89 -6.25
C LYS A 25 6.35 3.84 -5.68
N ASN A 26 6.60 4.60 -4.61
CA ASN A 26 7.90 4.61 -3.93
C ASN A 26 8.30 3.22 -3.41
N LEU A 27 7.33 2.45 -2.89
CA LEU A 27 7.59 1.08 -2.45
C LEU A 27 7.89 0.13 -3.61
N ILE A 28 7.14 0.22 -4.71
CA ILE A 28 7.41 -0.54 -5.94
C ILE A 28 8.83 -0.23 -6.42
N ASP A 29 9.20 1.05 -6.53
CA ASP A 29 10.51 1.47 -7.01
C ASP A 29 11.65 0.95 -6.10
N ALA A 30 11.47 1.02 -4.78
CA ALA A 30 12.43 0.49 -3.81
C ALA A 30 12.61 -1.03 -3.96
N ILE A 31 11.53 -1.77 -4.19
CA ILE A 31 11.57 -3.22 -4.39
C ILE A 31 12.17 -3.57 -5.75
N GLU A 32 11.77 -2.89 -6.83
CA GLU A 32 12.28 -3.11 -8.19
C GLU A 32 13.80 -2.90 -8.26
N LYS A 33 14.33 -1.91 -7.55
CA LYS A 33 15.78 -1.64 -7.46
C LYS A 33 16.59 -2.83 -6.95
N TYR A 34 16.02 -3.65 -6.07
CA TYR A 34 16.70 -4.78 -5.42
C TYR A 34 16.08 -6.13 -5.73
N LYS A 35 15.20 -6.21 -6.73
CA LYS A 35 14.36 -7.39 -6.97
C LYS A 35 15.16 -8.67 -7.20
N ASP A 36 16.34 -8.58 -7.82
CA ASP A 36 17.17 -9.76 -8.12
C ASP A 36 17.80 -10.39 -6.87
N MET A 37 17.77 -9.70 -5.72
CA MET A 37 18.22 -10.22 -4.42
C MET A 37 17.15 -11.09 -3.73
N ARG A 38 15.97 -11.27 -4.34
CA ARG A 38 14.92 -12.17 -3.85
C ARG A 38 14.13 -12.77 -5.02
N LYS A 39 13.94 -14.09 -5.04
CA LYS A 39 13.35 -14.80 -6.20
C LYS A 39 11.89 -14.42 -6.49
N ASP A 40 11.11 -14.12 -5.47
CA ASP A 40 9.67 -13.89 -5.50
C ASP A 40 9.28 -12.41 -5.53
N SER A 41 10.24 -11.50 -5.74
CA SER A 41 10.01 -10.05 -5.81
C SER A 41 8.97 -9.65 -6.85
N ASP A 42 8.93 -10.33 -8.01
CA ASP A 42 7.97 -10.03 -9.07
C ASP A 42 6.51 -10.23 -8.62
N GLY A 43 6.24 -11.20 -7.74
CA GLY A 43 4.91 -11.42 -7.17
C GLY A 43 4.44 -10.24 -6.32
N TYR A 44 5.30 -9.77 -5.42
CA TYR A 44 5.04 -8.58 -4.61
C TYR A 44 4.82 -7.32 -5.44
N ILE A 45 5.66 -7.12 -6.46
CA ILE A 45 5.54 -5.97 -7.38
C ILE A 45 4.20 -6.03 -8.12
N MET A 46 3.76 -7.22 -8.55
CA MET A 46 2.48 -7.40 -9.23
C MET A 46 1.30 -7.03 -8.32
N GLU A 47 1.27 -7.53 -7.08
CA GLU A 47 0.22 -7.19 -6.10
C GLU A 47 0.16 -5.68 -5.81
N LEU A 48 1.31 -5.04 -5.61
CA LEU A 48 1.38 -3.59 -5.40
C LEU A 48 0.91 -2.81 -6.63
N LYS A 49 1.18 -3.29 -7.85
CA LYS A 49 0.70 -2.67 -9.09
C LYS A 49 -0.80 -2.83 -9.27
N GLU A 50 -1.39 -3.95 -8.85
CA GLU A 50 -2.84 -4.14 -8.84
C GLU A 50 -3.50 -3.21 -7.84
N PHE A 51 -2.97 -3.12 -6.62
CA PHE A 51 -3.43 -2.16 -5.63
C PHE A 51 -3.34 -0.70 -6.13
N LEU A 52 -2.22 -0.34 -6.77
CA LEU A 52 -2.04 1.00 -7.36
C LEU A 52 -3.11 1.31 -8.42
N LYS A 53 -3.55 0.32 -9.21
CA LYS A 53 -4.64 0.51 -10.18
C LYS A 53 -5.96 0.84 -9.46
N GLU A 54 -6.28 0.13 -8.38
CA GLU A 54 -7.49 0.41 -7.59
C GLU A 54 -7.44 1.82 -6.97
N VAL A 55 -6.30 2.23 -6.41
CA VAL A 55 -6.12 3.60 -5.88
C VAL A 55 -6.32 4.66 -6.96
N ASN A 56 -5.80 4.43 -8.17
CA ASN A 56 -5.99 5.36 -9.28
C ASN A 56 -7.46 5.45 -9.74
N LEU A 57 -8.18 4.32 -9.77
CA LEU A 57 -9.61 4.31 -10.08
C LEU A 57 -10.41 5.15 -9.08
N VAL A 58 -10.13 5.02 -7.79
CA VAL A 58 -10.78 5.86 -6.74
C VAL A 58 -10.51 7.34 -6.96
N LEU A 59 -9.27 7.71 -7.33
CA LEU A 59 -8.90 9.09 -7.63
C LEU A 59 -9.61 9.63 -8.89
N GLU A 60 -9.77 8.79 -9.93
CA GLU A 60 -10.46 9.13 -11.17
C GLU A 60 -11.97 9.30 -10.97
N GLU A 61 -12.62 8.33 -10.33
CA GLU A 61 -14.06 8.34 -10.06
C GLU A 61 -14.44 9.33 -8.96
N LYS A 62 -13.45 9.79 -8.17
CA LYS A 62 -13.62 10.63 -6.97
C LYS A 62 -14.65 10.05 -6.00
N ASN A 63 -14.71 8.73 -5.96
CA ASN A 63 -15.68 7.97 -5.19
C ASN A 63 -15.07 6.64 -4.77
N LEU A 64 -15.51 6.12 -3.62
CA LEU A 64 -15.07 4.84 -3.09
C LEU A 64 -16.23 3.85 -3.21
N THR A 65 -16.05 2.79 -3.98
CA THR A 65 -17.01 1.69 -4.02
C THR A 65 -16.91 0.85 -2.74
N LYS A 66 -17.99 0.15 -2.40
CA LYS A 66 -17.99 -0.81 -1.28
C LYS A 66 -16.90 -1.88 -1.43
N LYS A 67 -16.55 -2.25 -2.66
CA LYS A 67 -15.50 -3.23 -2.95
C LYS A 67 -14.12 -2.67 -2.63
N GLU A 68 -13.77 -1.49 -3.13
CA GLU A 68 -12.47 -0.85 -2.89
C GLU A 68 -12.26 -0.56 -1.40
N LEU A 69 -13.33 -0.17 -0.72
CA LEU A 69 -13.37 -0.06 0.73
C LEU A 69 -13.00 -1.37 1.44
N THR A 70 -13.67 -2.47 1.09
CA THR A 70 -13.37 -3.80 1.66
C THR A 70 -11.95 -4.22 1.34
N ASN A 71 -11.46 -3.92 0.13
CA ASN A 71 -10.08 -4.17 -0.26
C ASN A 71 -9.11 -3.37 0.62
N LEU A 72 -9.32 -2.06 0.84
CA LEU A 72 -8.48 -1.23 1.71
C LEU A 72 -8.43 -1.76 3.14
N HIS A 73 -9.56 -2.14 3.71
CA HIS A 73 -9.63 -2.73 5.05
C HIS A 73 -8.89 -4.07 5.11
N SER A 74 -9.19 -4.98 4.18
CA SER A 74 -8.53 -6.28 4.09
C SER A 74 -7.02 -6.14 3.88
N LEU A 75 -6.59 -5.18 3.07
CA LEU A 75 -5.19 -4.87 2.85
C LEU A 75 -4.55 -4.31 4.12
N SER A 76 -5.18 -3.35 4.82
CA SER A 76 -4.66 -2.84 6.09
C SER A 76 -4.52 -3.95 7.14
N GLU A 77 -5.47 -4.88 7.21
CA GLU A 77 -5.42 -6.04 8.10
C GLU A 77 -4.33 -7.04 7.70
N SER A 78 -4.20 -7.33 6.39
CA SER A 78 -3.20 -8.28 5.89
C SER A 78 -1.79 -7.69 5.84
N TYR A 79 -1.64 -6.36 5.75
CA TYR A 79 -0.34 -5.70 5.58
C TYR A 79 0.58 -5.91 6.77
N PHE A 80 0.03 -5.95 7.99
CA PHE A 80 0.80 -6.13 9.23
C PHE A 80 0.72 -7.55 9.81
N ASP A 81 0.00 -8.46 9.16
CA ASP A 81 -0.04 -9.83 9.64
C ASP A 81 1.21 -10.58 9.17
N SER A 82 2.24 -10.57 10.02
CA SER A 82 3.46 -11.35 9.83
C SER A 82 3.23 -12.86 9.75
N ARG A 83 2.02 -13.33 10.11
CA ARG A 83 1.61 -14.74 10.02
C ARG A 83 1.07 -15.12 8.63
N ILE A 84 0.84 -14.15 7.75
CA ILE A 84 0.44 -14.41 6.35
C ILE A 84 1.72 -14.56 5.52
N ASP A 85 1.92 -15.76 4.97
CA ASP A 85 2.95 -16.00 3.96
C ASP A 85 2.74 -15.04 2.78
N ASN A 86 3.83 -14.40 2.36
CA ASN A 86 3.84 -13.34 1.34
C ASN A 86 3.34 -11.96 1.79
N SER A 87 3.20 -11.68 3.09
CA SER A 87 3.02 -10.30 3.51
C SER A 87 4.24 -9.45 3.14
N ILE A 88 3.96 -8.24 2.67
CA ILE A 88 4.96 -7.22 2.36
C ILE A 88 5.70 -6.74 3.62
N TYR A 89 5.08 -6.83 4.80
CA TYR A 89 5.77 -6.63 6.07
C TYR A 89 6.98 -7.56 6.17
N SER A 90 6.79 -8.84 5.88
CA SER A 90 7.82 -9.88 5.85
C SER A 90 8.76 -9.80 4.65
N TYR A 91 8.60 -8.82 3.74
CA TYR A 91 9.47 -8.67 2.59
C TYR A 91 10.89 -8.23 2.99
N TYR A 92 11.87 -9.07 2.66
CA TYR A 92 13.29 -8.85 2.92
C TYR A 92 14.12 -9.40 1.76
N VAL A 93 15.20 -8.72 1.40
CA VAL A 93 16.11 -9.14 0.31
C VAL A 93 17.46 -9.58 0.86
N TYR A 94 18.14 -10.51 0.18
CA TYR A 94 19.42 -11.03 0.68
C TYR A 94 20.42 -11.28 -0.44
N ASP A 95 21.58 -10.63 -0.38
CA ASP A 95 22.73 -10.92 -1.22
C ASP A 95 23.80 -11.65 -0.42
N LYS A 96 23.90 -12.96 -0.64
CA LYS A 96 24.85 -13.85 0.05
C LYS A 96 26.32 -13.42 -0.08
N ASN A 97 26.65 -12.62 -1.09
CA ASN A 97 28.02 -12.18 -1.37
C ASN A 97 28.28 -10.76 -0.85
N ASN A 98 27.24 -10.01 -0.46
CA ASN A 98 27.38 -8.62 -0.03
C ASN A 98 26.36 -8.25 1.07
N LEU A 99 26.81 -8.40 2.33
CA LEU A 99 26.04 -8.08 3.53
C LEU A 99 25.78 -6.57 3.68
N GLU A 100 26.73 -5.72 3.31
CA GLU A 100 26.56 -4.26 3.37
C GLU A 100 25.43 -3.80 2.43
N LYS A 101 25.44 -4.29 1.19
CA LYS A 101 24.37 -4.06 0.21
C LYS A 101 23.03 -4.63 0.70
N THR A 102 23.05 -5.78 1.36
CA THR A 102 21.85 -6.36 1.97
C THR A 102 21.27 -5.43 3.03
N HIS A 103 22.07 -4.89 3.94
CA HIS A 103 21.59 -3.95 4.95
C HIS A 103 21.03 -2.68 4.32
N GLN A 104 21.78 -2.06 3.39
CA GLN A 104 21.33 -0.86 2.70
C GLN A 104 19.99 -1.08 1.97
N ALA A 105 19.86 -2.18 1.24
CA ALA A 105 18.65 -2.48 0.50
C ALA A 105 17.43 -2.61 1.44
N ASN A 106 17.59 -3.34 2.55
CA ASN A 106 16.51 -3.54 3.50
C ASN A 106 16.18 -2.29 4.32
N ASP A 107 17.14 -1.39 4.55
CA ASP A 107 16.88 -0.08 5.15
C ASP A 107 16.02 0.78 4.22
N GLU A 108 16.39 0.88 2.93
CA GLU A 108 15.63 1.62 1.92
C GLU A 108 14.20 1.07 1.76
N ILE A 109 14.08 -0.26 1.62
CA ILE A 109 12.76 -0.93 1.52
C ILE A 109 11.98 -0.75 2.83
N GLY A 110 12.63 -0.86 3.99
CA GLY A 110 12.01 -0.70 5.30
C GLY A 110 11.40 0.69 5.50
N ILE A 111 12.10 1.74 5.07
CA ILE A 111 11.61 3.12 5.10
C ILE A 111 10.38 3.27 4.20
N ALA A 112 10.43 2.75 2.97
CA ALA A 112 9.29 2.81 2.04
C ALA A 112 8.07 2.05 2.56
N LYS A 113 8.28 0.83 3.10
CA LYS A 113 7.23 0.02 3.73
C LYS A 113 6.56 0.73 4.88
N LYS A 114 7.36 1.35 5.76
CA LYS A 114 6.85 2.08 6.93
C LYS A 114 5.97 3.25 6.50
N LYS A 115 6.45 4.07 5.56
CA LYS A 115 5.69 5.24 5.06
C LYS A 115 4.39 4.83 4.39
N PHE A 116 4.42 3.80 3.55
CA PHE A 116 3.21 3.26 2.95
C PHE A 116 2.21 2.79 4.02
N GLY A 117 2.67 2.03 5.02
CA GLY A 117 1.82 1.48 6.08
C GLY A 117 1.17 2.55 6.95
N GLU A 118 1.91 3.61 7.30
CA GLU A 118 1.38 4.75 8.06
C GLU A 118 0.24 5.46 7.31
N ILE A 119 0.40 5.66 5.98
CA ILE A 119 -0.63 6.29 5.14
C ILE A 119 -1.85 5.38 4.98
N LEU A 120 -1.63 4.09 4.73
CA LEU A 120 -2.73 3.12 4.62
C LEU A 120 -3.55 3.04 5.91
N TYR A 121 -2.89 3.00 7.06
CA TYR A 121 -3.55 2.98 8.37
C TYR A 121 -4.38 4.25 8.60
N LYS A 122 -3.78 5.44 8.35
CA LYS A 122 -4.46 6.74 8.44
C LYS A 122 -5.76 6.77 7.61
N ILE A 123 -5.72 6.26 6.38
CA ILE A 123 -6.90 6.21 5.50
C ILE A 123 -7.94 5.22 6.02
N THR A 124 -7.50 4.03 6.45
CA THR A 124 -8.40 2.97 6.90
C THR A 124 -9.15 3.37 8.18
N GLU A 125 -8.46 3.95 9.17
CA GLU A 125 -9.12 4.50 10.36
C GLU A 125 -10.16 5.55 10.00
N LYS A 126 -9.76 6.54 9.19
CA LYS A 126 -10.64 7.61 8.73
C LYS A 126 -11.90 7.07 8.06
N VAL A 127 -11.74 6.09 7.17
CA VAL A 127 -12.82 5.46 6.45
C VAL A 127 -13.75 4.69 7.40
N MET A 128 -13.21 3.92 8.35
CA MET A 128 -14.01 3.22 9.37
C MET A 128 -14.85 4.18 10.23
N TYR A 129 -14.25 5.27 10.72
CA TYR A 129 -14.95 6.22 11.61
C TYR A 129 -16.05 7.02 10.91
N HIS A 130 -15.97 7.23 9.59
CA HIS A 130 -16.97 7.97 8.82
C HIS A 130 -18.05 7.07 8.20
N MET A 131 -17.93 5.76 8.40
CA MET A 131 -18.88 4.75 7.92
C MET A 131 -19.91 4.30 8.97
N ILE A 132 -19.78 4.77 10.21
CA ILE A 132 -20.72 4.54 11.33
C ILE A 132 -21.69 5.71 11.41
#